data_AF-A0AAP6MGW7-F1
#
_entry.id   AF-A0AAP6MGW7-F1
#
_cell.length_a   1.000
_cell.length_b   1.000
_cell.length_c   1.000
_cell.angle_alpha   90.00
_cell.angle_beta   90.00
_cell.angle_gamma   90.00
#
_symmetry.space_group_name_H-M   'P 1'
#
loop_
_entity.id
_entity.type
_entity.pdbx_description
1 polymer ?
#
loop_
_entity_poly.entity_id
_entity_poly.type
_entity_poly.pdbx_seq_one_letter_code
_entity_poly.pdbx_strand_id
1 'polypeptide(L)' 'MRIFKRVILIVAVLLVAAVTVVFMLENRQSVAVTFFGWSAPQLPLALPVILALLLGMVIGPMLTLIASLRKKRTPSARSV' A
#
# COMPACT_ATOMS: atom_id res chain seq x y z
N MET A 1 -2.93 -9.61 -22.98
CA MET A 1 -2.49 -8.60 -21.97
C MET A 1 -3.11 -8.74 -20.57
N ARG A 2 -4.33 -9.29 -20.38
CA ARG A 2 -4.96 -9.35 -19.03
C ARG A 2 -4.26 -10.30 -18.05
N ILE A 3 -3.81 -11.47 -18.53
CA ILE A 3 -3.06 -12.45 -17.72
C ILE A 3 -1.69 -11.91 -17.33
N PHE A 4 -0.95 -11.33 -18.29
CA PHE A 4 0.36 -10.72 -18.03
C PHE A 4 0.29 -9.65 -16.93
N LYS A 5 -0.72 -8.77 -16.97
CA LYS A 5 -0.95 -7.76 -15.91
C LYS A 5 -1.27 -8.39 -14.55
N ARG A 6 -2.05 -9.48 -14.51
CA ARG A 6 -2.33 -10.22 -13.26
C ARG A 6 -1.08 -10.89 -12.70
N VAL A 7 -0.28 -11.53 -13.54
CA VAL A 7 0.97 -12.18 -13.13
C VAL A 7 1.93 -11.16 -12.52
N ILE A 8 2.12 -10.01 -13.16
CA ILE A 8 2.95 -8.92 -12.60
C ILE A 8 2.44 -8.48 -11.24
N LEU A 9 1.13 -8.30 -11.09
CA LEU A 9 0.54 -7.87 -9.82
C LEU A 9 0.74 -8.92 -8.72
N ILE A 10 0.55 -10.19 -9.02
CA ILE A 10 0.79 -11.29 -8.06
C ILE A 10 2.26 -11.32 -7.65
N VAL A 11 3.20 -11.22 -8.61
CA VAL A 11 4.63 -11.18 -8.32
C VAL A 11 4.98 -9.98 -7.44
N ALA A 12 4.44 -8.80 -7.73
CA ALA A 12 4.66 -7.60 -6.91
C ALA A 12 4.16 -7.79 -5.46
N VAL A 13 2.97 -8.36 -5.29
CA VAL A 13 2.41 -8.67 -3.96
C VAL A 13 3.29 -9.68 -3.21
N LEU A 14 3.76 -10.73 -3.89
CA LEU A 14 4.64 -11.74 -3.29
C LEU A 14 5.99 -11.15 -2.88
N LEU A 15 6.59 -10.27 -3.69
CA LEU A 15 7.83 -9.58 -3.36
C LEU A 15 7.66 -8.69 -2.13
N VAL A 16 6.55 -7.93 -2.07
CA VAL A 16 6.22 -7.10 -0.91
C VAL A 16 6.07 -7.95 0.36
N ALA A 17 5.40 -9.10 0.26
CA ALA A 17 5.27 -10.04 1.38
C ALA A 17 6.63 -10.60 1.81
N ALA A 18 7.48 -11.00 0.87
CA ALA A 18 8.81 -11.52 1.17
C ALA A 18 9.71 -10.48 1.86
N VAL A 19 9.79 -9.26 1.32
CA VAL A 19 10.53 -8.15 1.93
C VAL A 19 10.03 -7.87 3.33
N THR A 20 8.71 -7.90 3.53
CA THR A 20 8.09 -7.69 4.83
C THR A 20 8.53 -8.74 5.86
N VAL A 21 8.56 -10.02 5.47
CA VAL A 21 9.00 -11.11 6.36
C VAL A 21 10.47 -10.97 6.71
N VAL A 22 11.34 -10.70 5.72
CA VAL A 22 12.78 -10.48 5.98
C VAL A 22 12.99 -9.28 6.89
N PHE A 23 12.28 -8.18 6.64
CA PHE A 23 12.34 -6.98 7.46
C PHE A 23 11.92 -7.26 8.92
N MET A 24 10.84 -8.01 9.12
CA MET A 24 10.38 -8.49 10.44
C MET A 24 11.45 -9.30 11.18
N LEU A 25 12.13 -10.20 10.46
CA LEU A 25 13.14 -11.09 11.05
C LEU A 25 14.43 -10.35 11.40
N GLU A 26 14.86 -9.42 10.55
CA GLU A 26 16.09 -8.65 10.75
C GLU A 26 15.90 -7.54 11.79
N ASN A 27 14.72 -6.92 11.82
CA ASN A 27 14.42 -5.77 12.66
C ASN A 27 13.54 -6.16 13.85
N ARG A 28 14.02 -7.08 14.69
CA ARG A 28 13.33 -7.48 15.94
C ARG A 28 13.39 -6.42 17.06
N GLN A 29 13.98 -5.27 16.79
CA GLN A 29 14.12 -4.20 17.76
C GLN A 29 12.74 -3.60 18.10
N SER A 30 12.48 -3.44 19.40
CA SER A 30 11.32 -2.69 19.91
C SER A 30 11.58 -1.19 19.83
N VAL A 31 10.63 -0.44 19.28
CA VAL A 31 10.73 1.01 19.08
C VAL A 31 9.43 1.66 19.56
N ALA A 32 9.56 2.80 20.24
CA ALA A 32 8.42 3.64 20.53
C ALA A 32 8.19 4.60 19.36
N VAL A 33 6.96 4.66 18.86
CA VAL A 33 6.57 5.66 17.87
C VAL A 33 6.09 6.90 18.62
N THR A 34 6.82 8.00 18.51
CA THR A 34 6.43 9.28 19.11
C THR A 34 5.85 10.20 18.05
N PHE A 35 4.67 10.74 18.31
CA PHE A 35 3.96 11.64 17.40
C PHE A 35 3.40 12.83 18.19
N PHE A 36 3.75 14.06 17.79
CA PHE A 36 3.38 15.29 18.51
C PHE A 36 3.66 15.24 20.04
N GLY A 37 4.80 14.64 20.42
CA GLY A 37 5.21 14.49 21.83
C GLY A 37 4.53 13.36 22.59
N TRP A 38 3.57 12.66 21.98
CA TRP A 38 2.90 11.50 22.56
C TRP A 38 3.57 10.23 22.08
N SER A 39 4.05 9.40 23.01
CA SER A 39 4.75 8.17 22.68
C SER A 39 3.82 6.97 22.79
N ALA A 40 3.70 6.22 21.71
CA ALA A 40 3.05 4.92 21.71
C ALA A 40 3.89 3.90 22.51
N PRO A 41 3.26 2.83 23.03
CA PRO A 41 3.98 1.71 23.63
C PRO A 41 5.07 1.17 22.71
N GLN A 42 6.15 0.65 23.30
CA GLN A 42 7.23 0.03 22.53
C GLN A 42 6.69 -1.21 21.81
N LEU A 43 6.72 -1.17 20.48
CA LEU A 43 6.29 -2.26 19.61
C LEU A 43 7.45 -2.64 18.69
N PRO A 44 7.52 -3.88 18.18
CA PRO A 44 8.52 -4.24 17.19
C PRO A 44 8.45 -3.28 15.99
N LEU A 45 9.58 -2.74 15.54
CA LEU A 45 9.66 -1.77 14.44
C LEU A 45 8.85 -2.19 13.22
N ALA A 46 8.83 -3.49 12.97
CA ALA A 46 8.16 -4.04 11.83
C ALA A 46 6.63 -3.91 11.87
N LEU A 47 6.01 -3.80 13.05
CA LEU A 47 4.55 -3.66 13.14
C LEU A 47 4.02 -2.35 12.51
N PRO A 48 4.50 -1.15 12.90
CA PRO A 48 4.05 0.09 12.26
C PRO A 48 4.43 0.16 10.77
N VAL A 49 5.57 -0.40 10.37
CA VAL A 49 6.00 -0.45 8.96
C VAL A 49 5.03 -1.29 8.12
N ILE A 50 4.64 -2.47 8.61
CA ILE A 50 3.64 -3.31 7.94
C ILE A 50 2.29 -2.61 7.86
N LEU A 51 1.85 -1.99 8.95
CA LEU A 51 0.58 -1.25 8.96
C LEU A 51 0.58 -0.13 7.92
N ALA A 52 1.66 0.64 7.84
CA ALA A 52 1.80 1.69 6.83
C ALA A 52 1.76 1.13 5.40
N LEU A 53 2.42 0.00 5.17
CA LEU A 53 2.42 -0.66 3.86
C LEU A 53 1.03 -1.20 3.47
N LEU A 54 0.33 -1.86 4.40
CA LEU A 54 -1.03 -2.34 4.19
C LEU A 54 -2.01 -1.20 3.95
N LEU A 55 -1.91 -0.12 4.74
CA LEU A 55 -2.72 1.09 4.53
C LEU A 55 -2.43 1.70 3.16
N GLY A 56 -1.17 1.83 2.76
CA GLY A 56 -0.79 2.30 1.43
C GLY A 56 -1.36 1.42 0.30
N MET A 57 -1.33 0.10 0.46
CA MET A 57 -1.92 -0.86 -0.48
C MET A 57 -3.44 -0.72 -0.62
N VAL A 58 -4.16 -0.30 0.42
CA VAL A 58 -5.62 -0.07 0.36
C VAL A 58 -5.93 1.34 -0.17
N ILE A 59 -5.19 2.34 0.30
CA ILE A 59 -5.40 3.76 -0.06
C ILE A 59 -5.09 3.98 -1.54
N GLY A 60 -4.03 3.38 -2.10
CA GLY A 60 -3.67 3.53 -3.51
C GLY A 60 -4.81 3.19 -4.49
N PRO A 61 -5.38 1.97 -4.43
CA PRO A 61 -6.55 1.59 -5.23
C PRO A 61 -7.78 2.45 -4.97
N MET A 62 -8.06 2.82 -3.72
CA MET A 62 -9.19 3.70 -3.37
C MET A 62 -9.05 5.06 -4.06
N LEU A 63 -7.88 5.70 -4.00
CA LEU A 63 -7.61 6.97 -4.66
C LEU A 63 -7.72 6.85 -6.19
N THR A 64 -7.20 5.76 -6.75
CA THR A 64 -7.28 5.47 -8.19
C THR A 64 -8.74 5.29 -8.63
N LEU A 65 -9.55 4.60 -7.82
CA LEU A 65 -10.97 4.41 -8.07
C LEU A 65 -11.71 5.75 -8.05
N ILE A 66 -11.51 6.58 -7.03
CA ILE A 66 -12.12 7.92 -6.92
C ILE A 66 -11.74 8.79 -8.13
N ALA A 67 -10.46 8.80 -8.52
CA ALA A 67 -10.00 9.55 -9.69
C ALA A 67 -10.64 9.05 -11.00
N SER A 68 -10.81 7.73 -11.14
CA SER A 68 -11.44 7.13 -12.32
C SER A 68 -12.94 7.47 -12.44
N LEU A 69 -13.64 7.58 -11.31
CA LEU A 69 -15.05 7.98 -11.25
C LEU A 69 -15.22 9.44 -11.67
N ARG A 70 -14.28 10.32 -11.32
CA ARG A 70 -14.28 11.73 -11.79
C ARG A 70 -14.06 11.84 -13.31
N LYS A 71 -13.22 10.97 -13.89
CA LYS A 71 -12.87 11.02 -15.32
C LYS A 71 -14.00 10.61 -16.27
N LYS A 72 -14.99 9.83 -15.81
CA LYS A 72 -16.16 9.41 -16.60
C LYS A 72 -17.17 10.52 -16.95
N ARG A 73 -16.92 11.78 -16.57
CA ARG A 73 -17.76 12.96 -16.92
C ARG A 73 -17.18 13.81 -18.06
N THR A 74 -16.53 13.21 -19.05
CA THR A 74 -16.44 13.86 -20.37
C THR A 74 -17.38 13.09 -21.30
N PRO A 75 -18.58 13.61 -21.58
CA PRO A 75 -19.38 13.06 -22.65
C PRO A 75 -18.56 13.25 -23.93
N SER A 76 -18.26 12.15 -24.60
CA SER A 76 -17.78 12.19 -25.97
C SER A 76 -18.82 12.95 -26.77
N ALA A 77 -18.56 14.24 -27.03
CA ALA A 77 -19.30 14.99 -28.01
C ALA A 77 -19.17 14.23 -29.33
N ARG A 78 -20.31 13.83 -29.88
CA ARG A 78 -20.44 13.33 -31.24
C ARG A 78 -19.82 14.33 -32.22
N SER A 79 -18.96 13.84 -33.09
CA SER A 79 -18.68 14.38 -34.43
C SER A 79 -18.12 13.20 -35.22
N VAL A 80 -18.68 12.68 -36.31
CA VAL A 80 -19.74 13.05 -37.26
C VAL A 80 -20.39 11.74 -37.70
#